data_AF-A0A645JA98-F1
#
_entry.id   AF-A0A645JA98-F1
#
_cell.length_a   1.000
_cell.length_b   1.000
_cell.length_c   1.000
_cell.angle_alpha   90.00
_cell.angle_beta   90.00
_cell.angle_gamma   90.00
#
_symmetry.space_group_name_H-M   'P 1'
#
loop_
_entity.id
_entity.type
_entity.pdbx_description
1 polymer ?
#
loop_
_entity_poly.entity_id
_entity_poly.type
_entity_poly.pdbx_seq_one_letter_code
_entity_poly.pdbx_strand_id
1 'polypeptide(L)'
;MLIDFGAAREVLSKEGNFIRPMYTPGFAAPEMYRRDSQLGPWTDIYAIGACIYACMQGIPPNEAPQRQDKDRLALALNKLRGVYSDNLIEVVEWCMAMDPLSRPQSVFALQKELSREGERRYTKLSMQERMRMQFDNMVHDARKNLQKLGGSERGAVTDSNRKP
;
A
#
# COMPACT_ATOMS: atom_id res chain seq x y z
N MET A 1 8.81 0.10 -18.00
CA MET A 1 8.78 1.34 -18.81
C MET A 1 8.07 2.40 -17.97
N LEU A 2 8.79 3.44 -17.54
CA LEU A 2 8.19 4.62 -16.90
C LEU A 2 7.70 5.55 -18.01
N ILE A 3 6.46 6.02 -17.94
CA ILE A 3 5.82 6.78 -19.03
C ILE A 3 5.38 8.18 -18.63
N ASP A 4 5.43 8.54 -17.34
CA ASP A 4 4.97 9.84 -16.87
C ASP A 4 6.01 10.52 -15.96
N PHE A 5 6.59 11.61 -16.47
CA PHE A 5 7.50 12.50 -15.74
C PHE A 5 6.84 13.86 -15.45
N GLY A 6 5.53 14.00 -15.64
CA GLY A 6 4.81 15.28 -15.44
C GLY A 6 4.88 15.82 -14.00
N ALA A 7 5.24 14.97 -13.04
CA ALA A 7 5.46 15.33 -11.63
C ALA A 7 6.95 15.38 -11.21
N ALA A 8 7.89 15.12 -12.14
CA ALA A 8 9.32 15.17 -11.83
C ALA A 8 9.74 16.62 -11.55
N ARG A 9 10.24 16.89 -10.33
CA ARG A 9 10.72 18.22 -9.94
C ARG A 9 12.24 18.20 -9.77
N GLU A 10 12.91 19.11 -10.46
CA GLU A 10 14.31 19.39 -10.23
C GLU A 10 14.47 20.09 -8.87
N VAL A 11 15.31 19.56 -7.99
CA VAL A 11 15.51 20.01 -6.59
C VAL A 11 16.26 21.37 -6.51
N LEU A 12 16.50 22.03 -7.66
CA LEU A 12 17.39 23.19 -7.76
C LEU A 12 16.72 24.57 -7.70
N SER A 13 15.40 24.67 -7.54
CA SER A 13 14.73 25.98 -7.47
C SER A 13 13.84 26.12 -6.23
N LYS A 14 14.31 26.92 -5.27
CA LYS A 14 13.59 27.29 -4.03
C LYS A 14 12.44 28.27 -4.25
N GLU A 15 12.18 28.71 -5.48
CA GLU A 15 11.22 29.76 -5.80
C GLU A 15 10.34 29.30 -6.96
N GLY A 16 9.15 28.77 -6.64
CA GLY A 16 8.22 28.35 -7.68
C GLY A 16 6.85 28.05 -7.11
N ASN A 17 5.88 28.87 -7.53
CA ASN A 17 4.46 28.89 -7.16
C ASN A 17 3.84 27.56 -6.72
N PHE A 18 2.94 27.69 -5.73
CA PHE A 18 2.07 26.66 -5.19
C PHE A 18 1.17 26.05 -6.28
N ILE A 19 1.69 25.09 -7.02
CA ILE A 19 0.89 24.11 -7.74
C ILE A 19 0.49 23.07 -6.69
N ARG A 20 -0.82 22.88 -6.46
CA ARG A 20 -1.32 21.79 -5.62
C ARG A 20 -0.64 20.52 -6.10
N PRO A 21 0.19 19.85 -5.30
CA PRO A 21 0.97 18.80 -5.88
C PRO A 21 0.01 17.66 -6.21
N MET A 22 -0.04 17.33 -7.50
CA MET A 22 -0.91 16.32 -8.07
C MET A 22 -0.25 14.97 -7.79
N TYR A 23 -0.39 14.50 -6.56
CA TYR A 23 0.08 13.17 -6.17
C TYR A 23 -1.10 12.24 -5.89
N THR A 24 -0.92 10.97 -6.25
CA THR A 24 -1.90 9.92 -6.00
C THR A 24 -1.87 9.52 -4.52
N PRO A 25 -2.99 9.62 -3.79
CA PRO A 25 -3.08 9.17 -2.40
C PRO A 25 -2.54 7.75 -2.22
N GLY A 26 -1.81 7.51 -1.14
CA GLY A 26 -1.13 6.23 -0.87
C GLY A 26 0.29 6.13 -1.44
N PHE A 27 0.56 6.70 -2.62
CA PHE A 27 1.87 6.60 -3.28
C PHE A 27 2.81 7.75 -2.93
N ALA A 28 2.26 8.89 -2.51
CA ALA A 28 3.05 10.05 -2.11
C ALA A 28 3.73 9.83 -0.75
N ALA A 29 5.03 10.12 -0.67
CA ALA A 29 5.80 10.00 0.56
C ALA A 29 5.37 11.06 1.60
N PRO A 30 5.52 10.78 2.91
CA PRO A 30 5.15 11.70 4.00
C PRO A 30 5.73 13.12 3.87
N GLU A 31 6.97 13.24 3.41
CA GLU A 31 7.66 14.51 3.21
C GLU A 31 7.06 15.36 2.08
N MET A 32 6.36 14.76 1.10
CA MET A 32 5.69 15.50 0.01
C MET A 32 4.50 16.33 0.50
N TYR A 33 3.96 16.01 1.69
CA TYR A 33 2.85 16.75 2.31
C TYR A 33 3.34 17.97 3.10
N ARG A 34 4.65 18.10 3.34
CA ARG A 34 5.25 19.18 4.14
C ARG A 34 6.00 20.15 3.22
N ARG A 35 5.83 21.45 3.43
CA ARG A 35 6.44 22.49 2.58
C ARG A 35 7.95 22.60 2.74
N ASP A 36 8.44 22.41 3.97
CA ASP A 36 9.85 22.63 4.32
C ASP A 36 10.65 21.32 4.39
N SER A 37 10.09 20.21 3.91
CA SER A 37 10.78 18.93 3.91
C SER A 37 11.64 18.78 2.66
N GLN A 38 12.87 18.32 2.86
CA GLN A 38 13.78 18.01 1.77
C GLN A 38 13.26 16.80 1.00
N LEU A 39 13.15 16.94 -0.32
CA LEU A 39 12.89 15.84 -1.23
C LEU A 39 14.24 15.28 -1.69
N GLY A 40 14.29 13.96 -1.82
CA GLY A 40 15.51 13.24 -2.23
C GLY A 40 15.17 11.85 -2.77
N PRO A 41 16.19 11.02 -3.07
CA PRO A 41 15.98 9.69 -3.63
C PRO A 41 15.04 8.79 -2.79
N TRP A 42 15.03 8.99 -1.47
CA TRP A 42 14.14 8.28 -0.54
C TRP A 42 12.64 8.56 -0.77
N THR A 43 12.30 9.69 -1.40
CA THR A 43 10.92 10.05 -1.75
C THR A 43 10.41 9.14 -2.88
N ASP A 44 11.21 8.94 -3.92
CA ASP A 44 10.86 8.02 -5.02
C ASP A 44 10.86 6.56 -4.55
N ILE A 45 11.79 6.22 -3.66
CA ILE A 45 11.87 4.86 -3.08
C ILE A 45 10.60 4.51 -2.30
N TYR A 46 10.01 5.47 -1.58
CA TYR A 46 8.70 5.27 -0.95
C TYR A 46 7.62 4.94 -1.99
N ALA A 47 7.57 5.70 -3.09
CA ALA A 47 6.60 5.47 -4.17
C ALA A 47 6.79 4.09 -4.81
N ILE A 48 8.04 3.64 -5.01
CA ILE A 48 8.36 2.29 -5.49
C ILE A 48 7.84 1.23 -4.50
N GLY A 49 8.10 1.40 -3.21
CA GLY A 49 7.59 0.51 -2.16
C GLY A 49 6.05 0.43 -2.17
N ALA A 50 5.39 1.58 -2.29
CA ALA A 50 3.93 1.67 -2.39
C ALA A 50 3.38 0.97 -3.64
N CYS A 51 4.07 1.07 -4.77
CA CYS A 51 3.74 0.34 -5.99
C CYS A 51 3.86 -1.17 -5.82
N ILE A 52 4.96 -1.65 -5.23
CA ILE A 52 5.15 -3.09 -4.95
C ILE A 52 4.07 -3.58 -3.98
N TYR A 53 3.79 -2.83 -2.91
CA TYR A 53 2.70 -3.14 -1.98
C TYR A 53 1.35 -3.26 -2.70
N ALA A 54 1.02 -2.30 -3.56
CA ALA A 54 -0.23 -2.31 -4.31
C ALA A 54 -0.32 -3.52 -5.25
N CYS A 55 0.79 -3.92 -5.88
CA CYS A 55 0.86 -5.15 -6.68
C CYS A 55 0.66 -6.42 -5.83
N MET A 56 1.15 -6.44 -4.59
CA MET A 56 1.01 -7.60 -3.70
C MET A 56 -0.40 -7.70 -3.09
N GLN A 57 -0.97 -6.58 -2.67
CA GLN A 57 -2.23 -6.54 -1.92
C GLN A 57 -3.46 -6.34 -2.84
N GLY A 58 -3.26 -5.80 -4.05
CA GLY A 58 -4.31 -5.44 -5.01
C GLY A 58 -5.02 -4.11 -4.72
N ILE A 59 -4.64 -3.42 -3.65
CA ILE A 59 -5.18 -2.11 -3.24
C ILE A 59 -4.03 -1.17 -2.85
N PRO A 60 -4.18 0.15 -3.04
CA PRO A 60 -3.16 1.11 -2.63
C PRO A 60 -2.99 1.10 -1.11
N PRO A 61 -1.79 1.44 -0.60
CA PRO A 61 -1.58 1.61 0.83
C PRO A 61 -2.34 2.84 1.34
N ASN A 62 -2.53 2.90 2.67
CA ASN A 62 -3.06 4.10 3.31
C ASN A 62 -2.15 5.29 3.00
N GLU A 63 -2.75 6.46 2.79
CA GLU A 63 -1.99 7.68 2.53
C GLU A 63 -1.16 8.10 3.75
N ALA A 64 -0.08 8.84 3.49
CA ALA A 64 0.96 9.06 4.48
C ALA A 64 0.48 9.78 5.77
N PRO A 65 -0.41 10.80 5.71
CA PRO A 65 -0.98 11.39 6.92
C PRO A 65 -1.66 10.36 7.85
N GLN A 66 -2.49 9.47 7.30
CA GLN A 66 -3.17 8.41 8.07
C GLN A 66 -2.18 7.42 8.67
N ARG A 67 -1.08 7.15 7.96
CA ARG A 67 0.01 6.31 8.50
C ARG A 67 0.78 7.01 9.62
N GLN A 68 0.92 8.34 9.60
CA GLN A 68 1.52 9.09 10.72
C GLN A 68 0.69 8.95 12.00
N ASP A 69 -0.64 9.01 11.87
CA ASP A 69 -1.53 8.83 13.02
C ASP A 69 -1.54 7.38 13.52
N LYS A 70 -1.64 6.42 12.59
CA LYS A 70 -1.66 5.00 12.91
C LYS A 70 -1.11 4.15 11.77
N ASP A 71 0.15 3.78 11.88
CA ASP A 71 0.76 2.88 10.91
C ASP A 71 0.26 1.44 11.08
N ARG A 72 -0.29 0.89 10.00
CA ARG A 72 -0.77 -0.50 9.91
C ARG A 72 -0.04 -1.28 8.81
N LEU A 73 1.00 -0.70 8.21
CA LEU A 73 1.72 -1.32 7.09
C LEU A 73 2.28 -2.69 7.48
N ALA A 74 3.01 -2.77 8.60
CA ALA A 74 3.59 -4.01 9.10
C ALA A 74 2.53 -5.11 9.32
N LEU A 75 1.34 -4.74 9.84
CA LEU A 75 0.24 -5.68 10.04
C LEU A 75 -0.32 -6.20 8.71
N ALA A 76 -0.45 -5.33 7.70
CA ALA A 76 -0.91 -5.73 6.38
C ALA A 76 0.12 -6.65 5.69
N LEU A 77 1.39 -6.28 5.74
CA LEU A 77 2.51 -7.05 5.19
C LEU A 77 2.67 -8.42 5.85
N ASN A 78 2.45 -8.53 7.17
CA ASN A 78 2.49 -9.82 7.87
C ASN A 78 1.43 -10.81 7.38
N LYS A 79 0.29 -10.36 6.86
CA LYS A 79 -0.73 -11.25 6.26
C LYS A 79 -0.30 -11.85 4.92
N LEU A 80 0.73 -11.28 4.29
CA LEU A 80 1.27 -11.73 3.02
C LEU A 80 2.42 -12.74 3.20
N ARG A 81 2.85 -13.00 4.45
CA ARG A 81 3.86 -14.02 4.76
C ARG A 81 3.38 -15.40 4.30
N GLY A 82 4.30 -16.16 3.72
CA GLY A 82 4.03 -17.49 3.17
C GLY A 82 3.44 -17.48 1.75
N VAL A 83 2.91 -16.36 1.27
CA VAL A 83 2.59 -16.14 -0.16
C VAL A 83 3.78 -15.50 -0.87
N TYR A 84 4.37 -14.49 -0.25
CA TYR A 84 5.58 -13.82 -0.72
C TYR A 84 6.76 -14.16 0.18
N SER A 85 7.98 -14.01 -0.34
CA SER A 85 9.21 -14.23 0.44
C SER A 85 9.34 -13.17 1.53
N ASP A 86 9.93 -13.56 2.67
CA ASP A 86 10.16 -12.65 3.79
C ASP A 86 11.03 -11.46 3.34
N ASN A 87 12.04 -11.72 2.48
CA ASN A 87 12.90 -10.67 1.94
C ASN A 87 12.11 -9.61 1.15
N LEU A 88 11.13 -10.01 0.33
CA LEU A 88 10.33 -9.03 -0.42
C LEU A 88 9.47 -8.19 0.53
N ILE A 89 8.88 -8.83 1.55
CA ILE A 89 8.07 -8.16 2.57
C ILE A 89 8.93 -7.14 3.34
N GLU A 90 10.12 -7.54 3.77
CA GLU A 90 11.09 -6.69 4.48
C GLU A 90 11.55 -5.51 3.61
N VAL A 91 11.80 -5.73 2.32
CA VAL A 91 12.19 -4.66 1.38
C VAL A 91 11.06 -3.65 1.20
N VAL A 92 9.81 -4.10 1.08
CA VAL A 92 8.65 -3.19 0.97
C VAL A 92 8.48 -2.38 2.25
N GLU A 93 8.60 -3.02 3.42
CA GLU A 93 8.56 -2.35 4.71
C GLU A 93 9.66 -1.29 4.84
N TRP A 94 10.89 -1.63 4.42
CA TRP A 94 12.05 -0.74 4.43
C TRP A 94 11.86 0.48 3.52
N CYS A 95 11.34 0.28 2.30
CA CYS A 95 11.07 1.38 1.37
C CYS A 95 9.98 2.33 1.87
N MET A 96 8.98 1.80 2.57
CA MET A 96 7.81 2.55 3.03
C MET A 96 7.92 3.03 4.48
N ALA A 97 9.11 3.02 5.08
CA ALA A 97 9.35 3.56 6.41
C ALA A 97 8.92 5.03 6.50
N MET A 98 8.31 5.44 7.61
CA MET A 98 7.81 6.81 7.74
C MET A 98 8.95 7.84 7.81
N ASP A 99 10.06 7.47 8.46
CA ASP A 99 11.28 8.26 8.50
C ASP A 99 12.11 8.08 7.21
N PRO A 100 12.42 9.17 6.47
CA PRO A 100 13.29 9.13 5.29
C PRO A 100 14.68 8.51 5.52
N LEU A 101 15.28 8.71 6.69
CA LEU A 101 16.63 8.19 6.99
C LEU A 101 16.63 6.68 7.24
N SER A 102 15.48 6.15 7.64
CA SER A 102 15.25 4.72 7.81
C SER A 102 15.02 3.98 6.48
N ARG A 103 14.89 4.69 5.35
CA ARG A 103 14.72 4.11 4.00
C ARG A 103 16.06 3.86 3.31
N PRO A 104 16.11 3.08 2.20
CA PRO A 104 17.29 3.05 1.36
C PRO A 104 17.62 4.45 0.85
N GLN A 105 18.90 4.84 0.95
CA GLN A 105 19.34 6.19 0.56
C GLN A 105 19.67 6.30 -0.93
N SER A 106 19.63 5.18 -1.68
CA SER A 106 19.81 5.17 -3.12
C SER A 106 19.04 4.03 -3.78
N VAL A 107 18.67 4.26 -5.05
CA VAL A 107 18.05 3.21 -5.87
C VAL A 107 19.00 2.03 -6.06
N PHE A 108 20.32 2.28 -6.06
CA PHE A 108 21.32 1.20 -6.11
C PHE A 108 21.26 0.29 -4.88
N ALA A 109 21.08 0.86 -3.67
CA ALA A 109 20.92 0.07 -2.46
C ALA A 109 19.65 -0.79 -2.51
N LEU A 110 18.55 -0.22 -3.01
CA LEU A 110 17.30 -0.94 -3.22
C LEU A 110 17.45 -2.07 -4.28
N GLN A 111 18.05 -1.76 -5.43
CA GLN A 111 18.31 -2.72 -6.50
C GLN A 111 19.15 -3.87 -5.99
N LYS A 112 20.24 -3.59 -5.25
CA LYS A 112 21.10 -4.62 -4.69
C LYS A 112 20.31 -5.57 -3.81
N GLU A 113 19.43 -5.06 -2.96
CA GLU A 113 18.62 -5.91 -2.07
C GLU A 113 17.59 -6.74 -2.85
N LEU A 114 16.90 -6.15 -3.82
CA LEU A 114 15.96 -6.86 -4.70
C LEU A 114 16.63 -7.92 -5.58
N SER A 115 17.89 -7.69 -5.99
CA SER A 115 18.69 -8.61 -6.80
C SER A 115 19.42 -9.66 -5.97
N ARG A 116 19.29 -9.68 -4.64
CA ARG A 116 19.84 -10.77 -3.84
C ARG A 116 19.08 -12.05 -4.16
N GLU A 117 19.71 -12.90 -4.96
CA GLU A 117 19.26 -14.28 -5.24
C GLU A 117 19.34 -15.21 -4.01
N GLY A 118 19.67 -14.68 -2.83
CA GLY A 118 19.76 -15.43 -1.59
C GLY A 118 18.43 -16.10 -1.27
N GLU A 119 18.50 -17.39 -0.93
CA GLU A 119 17.40 -18.30 -0.59
C GLU A 119 16.12 -17.56 -0.22
N ARG A 120 15.07 -17.70 -1.05
CA ARG A 120 13.75 -17.17 -0.73
C ARG A 120 13.32 -17.78 0.61
N ARG A 121 13.57 -17.05 1.69
CA ARG A 121 13.17 -17.43 3.03
C ARG A 121 11.68 -17.21 3.10
N TYR A 122 10.98 -18.31 3.29
CA TYR A 122 9.58 -18.31 3.65
C TYR A 122 9.52 -18.77 5.09
N THR A 123 9.23 -17.85 5.99
CA THR A 123 8.89 -18.21 7.36
C THR A 123 7.75 -19.23 7.28
N LYS A 124 8.03 -20.46 7.73
CA LYS A 124 6.98 -21.47 7.88
C LYS A 124 6.02 -20.92 8.93
N LEU A 125 4.88 -20.43 8.47
CA LEU A 125 3.77 -20.01 9.31
C LEU A 125 3.55 -21.07 10.39
N SER A 126 3.61 -20.65 11.65
CA SER A 126 3.31 -21.51 12.79
C SER A 126 1.87 -22.05 12.66
N MET A 127 1.56 -23.20 13.27
CA MET A 127 0.19 -23.74 13.25
C MET A 127 -0.84 -22.72 13.72
N GLN A 128 -0.47 -21.86 14.67
CA GLN A 128 -1.32 -20.79 15.20
C GLN A 128 -1.57 -19.69 14.16
N GLU A 129 -0.54 -19.25 13.42
CA GLU A 129 -0.69 -18.25 12.36
C GLU A 129 -1.47 -18.80 11.16
N ARG A 130 -1.29 -20.09 10.82
CA ARG A 130 -2.10 -20.77 9.80
C ARG A 130 -3.57 -20.83 10.19
N MET A 131 -3.87 -21.25 11.43
CA MET A 131 -5.26 -21.27 11.93
C MET A 131 -5.87 -19.87 11.98
N ARG A 132 -5.10 -18.86 12.42
CA ARG A 132 -5.57 -17.47 12.46
C ARG A 132 -5.89 -16.94 11.06
N MET A 133 -5.04 -17.22 10.06
CA MET A 133 -5.33 -16.81 8.68
C MET A 133 -6.52 -17.55 8.07
N GLN A 134 -6.68 -18.85 8.35
CA GLN A 134 -7.87 -19.59 7.93
C GLN A 134 -9.16 -19.01 8.56
N PHE A 135 -9.07 -18.61 9.83
CA PHE A 135 -10.18 -17.97 10.53
C PHE A 135 -10.47 -16.57 9.99
N ASP A 136 -9.46 -15.74 9.78
CA ASP A 136 -9.62 -14.40 9.20
C ASP A 136 -10.23 -14.45 7.79
N ASN A 137 -9.82 -15.41 6.95
CA ASN A 137 -10.43 -15.64 5.63
C ASN A 137 -11.90 -16.07 5.75
N MET A 138 -12.21 -16.99 6.67
CA MET A 138 -13.58 -17.45 6.90
C MET A 138 -14.49 -16.33 7.42
N VAL A 139 -13.98 -15.46 8.30
CA VAL A 139 -14.70 -14.28 8.80
C VAL A 139 -14.89 -13.23 7.70
N HIS A 140 -13.89 -13.03 6.85
CA HIS A 140 -14.01 -12.15 5.69
C HIS A 140 -15.09 -12.67 4.71
N ASP A 141 -15.11 -13.97 4.43
CA ASP A 141 -16.10 -14.60 3.56
C ASP A 141 -17.50 -14.56 4.18
N ALA A 142 -17.62 -14.78 5.49
CA ALA A 142 -18.89 -14.65 6.20
C ALA A 142 -19.43 -13.20 6.14
N ARG A 143 -18.58 -12.19 6.36
CA ARG A 143 -18.95 -10.77 6.23
C ARG A 143 -19.37 -10.41 4.81
N LYS A 144 -18.65 -10.90 3.80
CA LYS A 144 -18.97 -10.70 2.38
C LYS A 144 -20.31 -11.34 2.01
N ASN A 145 -20.60 -12.54 2.54
CA ASN A 145 -21.87 -13.22 2.32
C ASN A 145 -23.04 -12.50 3.01
N LEU A 146 -22.87 -12.00 4.24
CA LEU A 146 -23.88 -11.18 4.92
C LEU A 146 -24.18 -9.87 4.18
N GLN A 147 -23.17 -9.20 3.63
CA GLN A 147 -23.39 -7.98 2.82
C GLN A 147 -24.11 -8.29 1.50
N LYS A 148 -23.87 -9.45 0.88
CA LYS A 148 -24.66 -9.89 -0.29
C LYS A 148 -26.12 -10.17 0.06
N LEU A 149 -26.38 -10.77 1.22
CA LEU A 149 -27.74 -11.05 1.69
C LEU A 149 -28.52 -9.76 2.03
N GLY A 150 -27.86 -8.76 2.63
CA GLY A 150 -28.49 -7.47 2.95
C GLY A 150 -28.72 -6.53 1.76
N GLY A 151 -28.15 -6.84 0.58
CA GLY A 151 -28.29 -6.03 -0.64
C GLY A 151 -29.49 -6.39 -1.52
N SER A 152 -30.21 -7.48 -1.23
CA SER A 152 -31.19 -8.05 -2.16
C SER A 152 -32.67 -7.69 -1.88
N GLU A 153 -32.98 -6.84 -0.89
CA GLU A 153 -34.37 -6.50 -0.50
C GLU A 153 -34.85 -5.10 -0.93
N ARG A 154 -34.31 -4.50 -2.00
CA ARG A 154 -34.84 -3.24 -2.56
C ARG A 154 -35.23 -3.32 -4.04
N GLY A 155 -35.94 -4.37 -4.42
CA GLY A 155 -36.39 -4.53 -5.81
C GLY A 155 -37.52 -5.52 -6.00
N ALA A 156 -38.67 -5.35 -5.33
CA ALA A 156 -39.92 -5.99 -5.73
C ALA A 156 -41.14 -5.33 -5.07
N VAL A 157 -41.65 -4.24 -5.66
CA VAL A 157 -43.08 -3.90 -5.55
C VAL A 157 -43.57 -3.61 -6.96
N THR A 158 -43.97 -4.67 -7.67
CA THR A 158 -44.71 -4.58 -8.94
C THR A 158 -46.21 -4.65 -8.65
N ASP A 159 -46.88 -3.54 -8.97
CA ASP A 159 -48.17 -3.43 -9.66
C ASP A 159 -49.26 -4.49 -9.43
N SER A 160 -50.40 -4.09 -8.83
CA SER A 160 -51.72 -4.51 -9.31
C SER A 160 -52.89 -3.68 -8.73
N ASN A 161 -53.60 -3.00 -9.64
CA ASN A 161 -55.08 -2.98 -9.77
C ASN A 161 -55.93 -1.97 -8.96
N ARG A 162 -56.49 -0.96 -9.66
CA ARG A 162 -57.97 -0.82 -9.85
C ARG A 162 -58.36 0.33 -10.80
N LYS A 163 -59.04 -0.04 -11.88
CA LYS A 163 -60.06 0.73 -12.61
C LYS A 163 -61.43 0.56 -11.90
N PRO A 164 -62.53 1.28 -12.25
CA PRO A 164 -62.95 1.75 -13.58
C PRO A 164 -62.78 3.25 -13.85
#